data_AF-A0A329SQP3-F1
#
_entry.id   AF-A0A329SQP3-F1
#
_cell.length_a   1.000
_cell.length_b   1.000
_cell.length_c   1.000
_cell.angle_alpha   90.00
_cell.angle_beta   90.00
_cell.angle_gamma   90.00
#
_symmetry.space_group_name_H-M   'P 1'
#
loop_
_entity.id
_entity.type
_entity.pdbx_description
1 polymer ?
#
loop_
_entity_poly.entity_id
_entity_poly.type
_entity_poly.pdbx_seq_one_letter_code
_entity_poly.pdbx_strand_id
1 'polypeptide(L)'
;MGSSKRRRQQRVKVVGAQVEESIRQDAEDKKLKHVATEQLFQVDSKGGDVPAPLIKKQKLEKLQKDPLLASTRKFDASKAHKGESLAVKKLQQNPQPEQQKPKKTYKVKDLWGQDGSVKDDEQNQQLDEYVAPVVVKKTKRRKLLSSTKYNVPTVEVAAAGQSYHPDFDSHQDVMAEAVAKELEKREKKAQLQEPVTKGMSEETLQYIKQDSEEESSDSEDDEDSDRKTLKRPEKVTRAQRNKRSRHKQMELEHQMRRGEKAIIKQINASQHILQDIVKSEKEATKKQEVKKLQQEQKLEEEPLVRVAGKYTKLERETPVSFSEELTGNMRTLKPKGNPLLDRFDSLHKRNQFVIGRPKKTRKAKVKIIEAKK
;
A
#
# COMPACT_ATOMS: atom_id res chain seq x y z
N MET A 1 4.10 1.54 -43.28
CA MET A 1 3.62 0.78 -42.10
C MET A 1 2.20 1.13 -41.59
N GLY A 2 1.52 2.18 -42.07
CA GLY A 2 0.19 2.58 -41.54
C GLY A 2 -1.05 1.83 -42.09
N SER A 3 -0.96 1.18 -43.26
CA SER A 3 -2.11 0.58 -43.96
C SER A 3 -2.66 -0.70 -43.29
N SER A 4 -1.77 -1.58 -42.80
CA SER A 4 -2.16 -2.87 -42.20
C SER A 4 -2.92 -2.71 -40.88
N LYS A 5 -2.52 -1.78 -40.01
CA LYS A 5 -3.21 -1.49 -38.75
C LYS A 5 -4.62 -0.94 -38.99
N ARG A 6 -4.79 -0.07 -39.99
CA ARG A 6 -6.10 0.49 -40.36
C ARG A 6 -7.04 -0.59 -40.90
N ARG A 7 -6.52 -1.53 -41.71
CA ARG A 7 -7.29 -2.68 -42.24
C ARG A 7 -7.71 -3.67 -41.14
N ARG A 8 -6.86 -3.91 -40.14
CA ARG A 8 -7.20 -4.76 -38.98
C ARG A 8 -8.29 -4.12 -38.12
N GLN A 9 -8.20 -2.81 -37.85
CA GLN A 9 -9.24 -2.08 -37.12
C GLN A 9 -10.59 -2.08 -37.87
N GLN A 10 -10.58 -1.94 -39.19
CA GLN A 10 -11.79 -2.04 -40.00
C GLN A 10 -12.40 -3.44 -39.95
N ARG A 11 -11.59 -4.51 -40.00
CA ARG A 11 -12.09 -5.89 -39.85
C ARG A 11 -12.70 -6.14 -38.48
N VAL A 12 -12.07 -5.66 -37.40
CA VAL A 12 -12.62 -5.79 -36.05
C VAL A 12 -13.97 -5.07 -35.93
N LYS A 13 -14.11 -3.89 -36.51
CA LYS A 13 -15.38 -3.15 -36.55
C LYS A 13 -16.46 -3.89 -37.35
N VAL A 14 -16.11 -4.47 -38.49
CA VAL A 14 -17.05 -5.24 -39.33
C VAL A 14 -17.49 -6.53 -38.63
N VAL A 15 -16.57 -7.27 -38.02
CA VAL A 15 -16.90 -8.49 -37.27
C VAL A 15 -17.72 -8.16 -36.02
N GLY A 16 -17.38 -7.08 -35.32
CA GLY A 16 -18.17 -6.58 -34.18
C GLY A 16 -19.61 -6.26 -34.59
N ALA A 17 -19.80 -5.54 -35.69
CA ALA A 17 -21.13 -5.22 -36.21
C ALA A 17 -21.94 -6.48 -36.59
N GLN A 18 -21.29 -7.49 -37.20
CA GLN A 18 -21.95 -8.76 -37.54
C GLN A 18 -22.41 -9.54 -36.29
N VAL A 19 -21.60 -9.54 -35.23
CA VAL A 19 -21.97 -10.18 -33.97
C VAL A 19 -23.13 -9.45 -33.30
N GLU A 20 -23.12 -8.12 -33.30
CA GLU A 20 -24.23 -7.32 -32.75
C GLU A 20 -25.53 -7.49 -33.55
N GLU A 21 -25.45 -7.58 -34.88
CA GLU A 21 -26.61 -7.86 -35.74
C GLU A 21 -27.18 -9.27 -35.50
N SER A 22 -26.31 -10.28 -35.32
CA SER A 22 -26.72 -11.64 -34.96
C SER A 22 -27.45 -11.69 -33.62
N ILE A 23 -26.93 -11.00 -32.60
CA ILE A 23 -27.59 -10.91 -31.28
C ILE A 23 -28.95 -10.21 -31.38
N ARG A 24 -29.07 -9.17 -32.23
CA ARG A 24 -30.34 -8.49 -32.46
C ARG A 24 -31.35 -9.37 -33.18
N GLN A 25 -30.92 -10.15 -34.19
CA GLN A 25 -31.77 -11.12 -34.88
C GLN A 25 -32.25 -12.22 -33.93
N ASP A 26 -31.36 -12.80 -33.12
CA ASP A 26 -31.72 -13.79 -32.09
C ASP A 26 -32.72 -13.22 -31.06
N ALA A 27 -32.58 -11.94 -30.72
CA ALA A 27 -33.50 -11.26 -29.81
C ALA A 27 -34.84 -10.95 -30.48
N GLU A 28 -34.87 -10.70 -31.79
CA GLU A 28 -36.08 -10.50 -32.58
C GLU A 28 -36.85 -11.81 -32.79
N ASP A 29 -36.16 -12.88 -33.14
CA ASP A 29 -36.75 -14.21 -33.34
C ASP A 29 -37.36 -14.78 -32.04
N LYS A 30 -36.78 -14.42 -30.88
CA LYS A 30 -37.29 -14.81 -29.56
C LYS A 30 -38.38 -13.88 -29.02
N LYS A 31 -38.77 -12.82 -29.73
CA LYS A 31 -39.95 -12.03 -29.33
C LYS A 31 -41.19 -12.91 -29.44
N LEU A 32 -42.02 -12.90 -28.39
CA LEU A 32 -43.26 -13.68 -28.27
C LEU A 32 -44.25 -13.51 -29.45
N LYS A 33 -44.07 -12.49 -30.30
CA LYS A 33 -44.84 -12.25 -31.52
C LYS A 33 -44.58 -13.30 -32.61
N HIS A 34 -43.39 -13.92 -32.64
CA HIS A 34 -42.98 -14.91 -33.65
C HIS A 34 -43.23 -16.35 -33.21
N VAL A 35 -43.54 -16.58 -31.93
CA VAL A 35 -43.86 -17.91 -31.41
C VAL A 35 -45.32 -18.24 -31.77
N ALA A 36 -45.53 -19.37 -32.46
CA ALA A 36 -46.86 -19.80 -32.87
C ALA A 36 -47.79 -19.96 -31.65
N THR A 37 -49.03 -19.50 -31.79
CA THR A 37 -50.03 -19.48 -30.70
C THR A 37 -50.29 -20.86 -30.09
N GLU A 38 -50.16 -21.93 -30.89
CA GLU A 38 -50.28 -23.33 -30.46
C GLU A 38 -49.22 -23.75 -29.41
N GLN A 39 -48.06 -23.09 -29.40
CA GLN A 39 -47.01 -23.35 -28.40
C GLN A 39 -47.22 -22.56 -27.11
N LEU A 40 -47.91 -21.42 -27.19
CA LEU A 40 -48.18 -20.52 -26.06
C LEU A 40 -49.43 -20.92 -25.28
N PHE A 41 -50.46 -21.43 -25.96
CA PHE A 41 -51.74 -21.77 -25.35
C PHE A 41 -52.12 -23.21 -25.65
N GLN A 42 -52.23 -24.04 -24.62
CA GLN A 42 -52.97 -25.31 -24.69
C GLN A 42 -54.41 -25.05 -24.25
N VAL A 43 -55.36 -25.27 -25.18
CA VAL A 43 -56.79 -25.23 -24.84
C VAL A 43 -57.15 -26.57 -24.23
N ASP A 44 -57.33 -26.58 -22.91
CA ASP A 44 -57.75 -27.78 -22.18
C ASP A 44 -59.24 -28.02 -22.41
N SER A 45 -59.55 -28.92 -23.34
CA SER A 45 -60.93 -29.24 -23.74
C SER A 45 -61.58 -30.30 -22.86
N LYS A 46 -60.84 -30.90 -21.93
CA LYS A 46 -61.36 -31.93 -21.02
C LYS A 46 -61.17 -31.44 -19.59
N GLY A 47 -62.16 -30.71 -19.09
CA GLY A 47 -62.20 -30.24 -17.71
C GLY A 47 -62.10 -31.42 -16.73
N GLY A 48 -60.93 -31.57 -16.12
CA GLY A 48 -60.66 -32.51 -15.03
C GLY A 48 -59.29 -32.21 -14.41
N ASP A 49 -59.18 -32.37 -13.09
CA ASP A 49 -58.01 -32.02 -12.26
C ASP A 49 -56.74 -32.86 -12.52
N VAL A 50 -56.56 -33.39 -13.73
CA VAL A 50 -55.40 -34.18 -14.11
C VAL A 50 -54.59 -33.40 -15.16
N PRO A 51 -53.34 -33.01 -14.85
CA PRO A 51 -52.53 -32.21 -15.77
C PRO A 51 -52.27 -32.98 -17.08
N ALA A 52 -52.51 -32.32 -18.21
CA ALA A 52 -52.34 -32.89 -19.54
C ALA A 52 -50.90 -33.44 -19.77
N PRO A 53 -50.74 -34.54 -20.53
CA PRO A 53 -49.42 -35.11 -20.79
C PRO A 53 -48.58 -34.19 -21.68
N LEU A 54 -47.42 -33.76 -21.16
CA LEU A 54 -46.46 -32.89 -21.86
C LEU A 54 -46.01 -33.49 -23.21
N ILE A 55 -45.89 -32.63 -24.22
CA ILE A 55 -45.42 -32.98 -25.56
C ILE A 55 -43.95 -33.44 -25.49
N LYS A 56 -43.52 -34.35 -26.39
CA LYS A 56 -42.15 -34.90 -26.42
C LYS A 56 -41.05 -33.82 -26.41
N LYS A 57 -41.27 -32.66 -27.04
CA LYS A 57 -40.33 -31.52 -27.05
C LYS A 57 -40.18 -30.87 -25.67
N GLN A 58 -41.29 -30.61 -24.97
CA GLN A 58 -41.28 -30.05 -23.60
C GLN A 58 -40.68 -31.03 -22.58
N LYS A 59 -40.84 -32.35 -22.81
CA LYS A 59 -40.16 -33.38 -21.99
C LYS A 59 -38.64 -33.35 -22.18
N LEU A 60 -38.16 -33.05 -23.39
CA LEU A 60 -36.74 -32.95 -23.69
C LEU A 60 -36.10 -31.70 -23.06
N GLU A 61 -36.78 -30.56 -23.09
CA GLU A 61 -36.32 -29.34 -22.41
C GLU A 61 -36.29 -29.50 -20.88
N LYS A 62 -37.30 -30.13 -20.27
CA LYS A 62 -37.27 -30.44 -18.82
C LYS A 62 -36.20 -31.47 -18.43
N LEU A 63 -35.72 -32.27 -19.38
CA LEU A 63 -34.62 -33.24 -19.18
C LEU A 63 -33.24 -32.62 -19.37
N GLN A 64 -33.14 -31.43 -19.97
CA GLN A 64 -31.93 -30.61 -19.94
C GLN A 64 -31.80 -30.01 -18.53
N LYS A 65 -31.21 -30.80 -17.64
CA LYS A 65 -31.12 -30.52 -16.21
C LYS A 65 -30.22 -29.32 -15.92
N ASP A 66 -30.77 -28.32 -15.24
CA ASP A 66 -29.98 -27.43 -14.40
C ASP A 66 -29.27 -28.26 -13.31
N PRO A 67 -27.95 -28.12 -13.13
CA PRO A 67 -27.18 -28.96 -12.21
C PRO A 67 -27.50 -28.74 -10.73
N LEU A 68 -28.39 -27.80 -10.38
CA LEU A 68 -28.78 -27.49 -8.99
C LEU A 68 -30.04 -28.23 -8.51
N LEU A 69 -30.79 -28.91 -9.38
CA LEU A 69 -32.02 -29.64 -9.00
C LEU A 69 -31.96 -31.16 -9.25
N ALA A 70 -30.80 -31.67 -9.67
CA ALA A 70 -30.60 -33.07 -10.07
C ALA A 70 -30.46 -34.08 -8.90
N SER A 71 -31.03 -33.80 -7.74
CA SER A 71 -31.14 -34.78 -6.65
C SER A 71 -32.57 -34.88 -6.13
N THR A 72 -33.49 -35.31 -6.99
CA THR A 72 -34.81 -35.80 -6.57
C THR A 72 -34.84 -37.32 -6.54
N ARG A 73 -33.80 -37.95 -5.96
CA ARG A 73 -34.04 -39.25 -5.31
C ARG A 73 -34.72 -38.92 -4.00
N LYS A 74 -36.00 -39.28 -3.88
CA LYS A 74 -36.72 -39.19 -2.61
C LYS A 74 -35.89 -39.92 -1.56
N PHE A 75 -35.51 -39.22 -0.50
CA PHE A 75 -34.74 -39.77 0.61
C PHE A 75 -35.59 -40.83 1.33
N ASP A 76 -35.15 -42.10 1.30
CA ASP A 76 -35.78 -43.19 2.04
C ASP A 76 -35.43 -43.07 3.53
N ALA A 77 -36.33 -42.49 4.33
CA ALA A 77 -36.15 -42.30 5.77
C ALA A 77 -35.93 -43.61 6.55
N SER A 78 -36.30 -44.76 5.97
CA SER A 78 -36.13 -46.10 6.56
C SER A 78 -34.68 -46.61 6.52
N LYS A 79 -33.81 -46.02 5.70
CA LYS A 79 -32.39 -46.42 5.55
C LYS A 79 -31.40 -45.53 6.31
N ALA A 80 -31.89 -44.53 7.04
CA ALA A 80 -31.03 -43.62 7.80
C ALA A 80 -30.38 -44.34 9.00
N HIS A 81 -29.10 -44.07 9.27
CA HIS A 81 -28.41 -44.65 10.41
C HIS A 81 -29.01 -44.09 11.73
N LYS A 82 -29.05 -44.91 12.80
CA LYS A 82 -29.60 -44.48 14.11
C LYS A 82 -29.02 -43.15 14.59
N GLY A 83 -27.73 -42.89 14.37
CA GLY A 83 -27.08 -41.63 14.70
C GLY A 83 -27.59 -40.42 13.91
N GLU A 84 -27.91 -40.59 12.64
CA GLU A 84 -28.44 -39.53 11.76
C GLU A 84 -29.88 -39.18 12.16
N SER A 85 -30.70 -40.19 12.51
CA SER A 85 -32.05 -39.96 13.01
C SER A 85 -32.08 -39.19 14.33
N LEU A 86 -31.09 -39.41 15.21
CA LEU A 86 -30.93 -38.68 16.47
C LEU A 86 -30.45 -37.24 16.24
N ALA A 87 -29.58 -37.02 15.24
CA ALA A 87 -29.15 -35.68 14.84
C ALA A 87 -30.31 -34.86 14.25
N VAL A 88 -31.13 -35.46 13.39
CA VAL A 88 -32.34 -34.83 12.84
C VAL A 88 -33.35 -34.51 13.94
N LYS A 89 -33.57 -35.41 14.90
CA LYS A 89 -34.42 -35.14 16.08
C LYS A 89 -33.89 -34.00 16.94
N LYS A 90 -32.57 -33.92 17.17
CA LYS A 90 -31.94 -32.80 17.89
C LYS A 90 -32.08 -31.47 17.15
N LEU A 91 -31.96 -31.47 15.83
CA LEU A 91 -32.15 -30.28 15.00
C LEU A 91 -33.62 -29.82 14.98
N GLN A 92 -34.57 -30.75 14.96
CA GLN A 92 -36.00 -30.43 15.03
C GLN A 92 -36.45 -29.95 16.42
N GLN A 93 -35.78 -30.38 17.50
CA GLN A 93 -36.06 -29.93 18.86
C GLN A 93 -35.52 -28.53 19.17
N ASN A 94 -34.59 -28.00 18.37
CA ASN A 94 -34.13 -26.61 18.45
C ASN A 94 -34.46 -25.81 17.18
N PRO A 95 -35.74 -25.48 16.90
CA PRO A 95 -36.13 -24.57 15.83
C PRO A 95 -36.08 -23.12 16.33
N GLN A 96 -34.95 -22.71 16.89
CA GLN A 96 -34.65 -21.29 17.10
C GLN A 96 -33.33 -21.03 16.39
N PRO A 97 -33.27 -20.06 15.47
CA PRO A 97 -32.00 -19.71 14.85
C PRO A 97 -31.04 -19.32 15.97
N GLU A 98 -29.85 -19.92 16.00
CA GLU A 98 -28.73 -19.42 16.78
C GLU A 98 -28.46 -17.99 16.31
N GLN A 99 -29.15 -17.03 16.93
CA GLN A 99 -28.75 -15.66 16.91
C GLN A 99 -27.33 -15.65 17.44
N GLN A 100 -26.38 -15.32 16.57
CA GLN A 100 -25.05 -14.90 16.98
C GLN A 100 -25.26 -13.95 18.15
N LYS A 101 -24.86 -14.34 19.37
CA LYS A 101 -25.02 -13.48 20.54
C LYS A 101 -24.48 -12.12 20.13
N PRO A 102 -25.30 -11.05 20.05
CA PRO A 102 -24.79 -9.76 19.67
C PRO A 102 -23.66 -9.48 20.65
N LYS A 103 -22.46 -9.16 20.12
CA LYS A 103 -21.36 -8.63 20.94
C LYS A 103 -22.02 -7.65 21.88
N LYS A 104 -21.87 -7.83 23.21
CA LYS A 104 -22.52 -6.99 24.22
C LYS A 104 -22.24 -5.52 23.88
N THR A 105 -23.09 -4.91 23.09
CA THR A 105 -23.15 -3.48 22.90
C THR A 105 -23.75 -3.06 24.21
N TYR A 106 -22.91 -2.55 25.10
CA TYR A 106 -23.38 -1.85 26.28
C TYR A 106 -24.48 -0.92 25.78
N LYS A 107 -25.74 -1.18 26.17
CA LYS A 107 -26.82 -0.23 25.95
C LYS A 107 -26.28 1.06 26.56
N VAL A 108 -25.98 2.05 25.72
CA VAL A 108 -25.58 3.36 26.20
C VAL A 108 -26.78 3.81 27.01
N LYS A 109 -26.67 3.80 28.35
CA LYS A 109 -27.69 4.39 29.21
C LYS A 109 -27.87 5.80 28.68
N ASP A 110 -29.10 6.15 28.38
CA ASP A 110 -29.46 7.43 27.79
C ASP A 110 -29.05 8.53 28.78
N LEU A 111 -27.86 9.12 28.56
CA LEU A 111 -27.15 10.00 29.51
C LEU A 111 -27.87 11.34 29.70
N TRP A 112 -28.92 11.59 28.92
CA TRP A 112 -29.65 12.83 28.85
C TRP A 112 -31.11 12.60 29.27
N GLY A 113 -31.65 13.50 30.08
CA GLY A 113 -33.08 13.65 30.31
C GLY A 113 -33.77 14.24 29.09
N GLN A 114 -35.10 14.12 29.01
CA GLN A 114 -35.89 14.76 27.95
C GLN A 114 -35.74 16.29 27.96
N ASP A 115 -35.34 16.86 29.10
CA ASP A 115 -35.11 18.29 29.30
C ASP A 115 -33.67 18.74 28.96
N GLY A 116 -32.85 17.85 28.40
CA GLY A 116 -31.45 18.14 28.05
C GLY A 116 -30.49 18.24 29.24
N SER A 117 -30.95 17.95 30.47
CA SER A 117 -30.09 17.82 31.65
C SER A 117 -29.39 16.45 31.67
N VAL A 118 -28.16 16.42 32.21
CA VAL A 118 -27.43 15.16 32.41
C VAL A 118 -28.10 14.40 33.55
N LYS A 119 -28.49 13.14 33.33
CA LYS A 119 -29.06 12.31 34.42
C LYS A 119 -27.95 12.02 35.43
N ASP A 120 -28.19 12.36 36.70
CA ASP A 120 -27.33 11.92 37.79
C ASP A 120 -27.37 10.39 37.90
N ASP A 121 -26.21 9.76 38.08
CA ASP A 121 -26.15 8.31 38.27
C ASP A 121 -27.03 7.91 39.47
N GLU A 122 -27.87 6.89 39.31
CA GLU A 122 -28.76 6.36 40.37
C GLU A 122 -28.00 6.07 41.68
N GLN A 123 -26.70 5.77 41.58
CA GLN A 123 -25.80 5.56 42.70
C GLN A 123 -25.48 6.85 43.45
N ASN A 124 -25.34 8.00 42.77
CA ASN A 124 -25.10 9.30 43.43
C ASN A 124 -26.35 9.82 44.13
N GLN A 125 -27.55 9.44 43.68
CA GLN A 125 -28.81 9.79 44.34
C GLN A 125 -29.02 9.05 45.67
N GLN A 126 -28.38 7.90 45.84
CA GLN A 126 -28.41 7.09 47.06
C GLN A 126 -27.33 7.46 48.07
N LEU A 127 -26.44 8.40 47.75
CA LEU A 127 -25.39 8.87 48.65
C LEU A 127 -25.88 10.06 49.48
N ASP A 128 -25.57 10.05 50.78
CA ASP A 128 -25.91 11.16 51.68
C ASP A 128 -25.22 12.47 51.22
N GLU A 129 -25.83 13.62 51.55
CA GLU A 129 -25.38 14.98 51.17
C GLU A 129 -23.91 15.27 51.51
N TYR A 130 -23.35 14.59 52.50
CA TYR A 130 -21.96 14.74 52.95
C TYR A 130 -20.95 13.82 52.24
N VAL A 131 -21.40 12.91 51.38
CA VAL A 131 -20.53 12.00 50.62
C VAL A 131 -20.35 12.56 49.21
N ALA A 132 -19.13 13.00 48.89
CA ALA A 132 -18.82 13.53 47.58
C ALA A 132 -19.18 12.50 46.48
N PRO A 133 -19.91 12.90 45.42
CA PRO A 133 -20.30 12.00 44.35
C PRO A 133 -19.06 11.40 43.70
N VAL A 134 -19.15 10.13 43.30
CA VAL A 134 -18.01 9.42 42.69
C VAL A 134 -17.77 9.99 41.29
N VAL A 135 -16.89 10.99 41.20
CA VAL A 135 -16.47 11.57 39.92
C VAL A 135 -15.59 10.55 39.20
N VAL A 136 -16.19 9.77 38.31
CA VAL A 136 -15.45 8.87 37.43
C VAL A 136 -14.58 9.73 36.50
N LYS A 137 -13.29 9.83 36.83
CA LYS A 137 -12.30 10.53 35.98
C LYS A 137 -12.28 9.84 34.61
N LYS A 138 -12.81 10.51 33.59
CA LYS A 138 -12.74 10.03 32.20
C LYS A 138 -11.27 9.88 31.81
N THR A 139 -10.76 8.65 31.80
CA THR A 139 -9.40 8.38 31.36
C THR A 139 -9.34 8.64 29.85
N LYS A 140 -8.46 9.56 29.42
CA LYS A 140 -8.26 9.83 27.99
C LYS A 140 -7.82 8.53 27.32
N ARG A 141 -8.58 8.06 26.33
CA ARG A 141 -8.20 6.89 25.54
C ARG A 141 -6.83 7.14 24.91
N ARG A 142 -5.87 6.24 25.15
CA ARG A 142 -4.53 6.34 24.57
C ARG A 142 -4.65 6.32 23.04
N LYS A 143 -3.98 7.25 22.36
CA LYS A 143 -3.84 7.21 20.90
C LYS A 143 -3.03 5.97 20.54
N LEU A 144 -3.60 5.07 19.75
CA LEU A 144 -2.89 3.90 19.25
C LEU A 144 -1.93 4.38 18.16
N LEU A 145 -0.64 4.17 18.36
CA LEU A 145 0.37 4.41 17.32
C LEU A 145 0.29 3.31 16.28
N SER A 146 0.62 3.63 15.02
CA SER A 146 0.79 2.60 13.98
C SER A 146 1.89 1.62 14.42
N SER A 147 1.66 0.34 14.15
CA SER A 147 2.61 -0.73 14.47
C SER A 147 3.91 -0.62 13.63
N THR A 148 3.80 -0.06 12.42
CA THR A 148 4.92 0.14 11.48
C THR A 148 4.98 1.57 10.98
N LYS A 149 6.18 1.98 10.56
CA LYS A 149 6.37 3.19 9.77
C LYS A 149 5.92 2.99 8.32
N TYR A 150 6.14 1.80 7.78
CA TYR A 150 5.81 1.41 6.41
C TYR A 150 4.31 1.24 6.18
N ASN A 151 3.87 1.56 4.95
CA ASN A 151 2.50 1.43 4.46
C ASN A 151 2.23 0.01 3.97
N VAL A 152 2.14 -0.94 4.91
CA VAL A 152 1.94 -2.35 4.59
C VAL A 152 0.43 -2.67 4.54
N PRO A 153 -0.11 -3.15 3.40
CA PRO A 153 -1.50 -3.56 3.33
C PRO A 153 -1.77 -4.76 4.25
N THR A 154 -3.01 -4.87 4.75
CA THR A 154 -3.39 -5.99 5.64
C THR A 154 -3.44 -7.33 4.91
N VAL A 155 -3.82 -7.33 3.63
CA VAL A 155 -3.84 -8.50 2.76
C VAL A 155 -3.08 -8.12 1.49
N GLU A 156 -2.10 -8.94 1.12
CA GLU A 156 -1.36 -8.79 -0.13
C GLU A 156 -2.26 -9.31 -1.27
N VAL A 157 -2.41 -8.52 -2.32
CA VAL A 157 -3.24 -8.88 -3.48
C VAL A 157 -2.35 -9.57 -4.50
N ALA A 158 -2.77 -10.76 -4.95
CA ALA A 158 -2.05 -11.52 -5.97
C ALA A 158 -2.03 -10.77 -7.32
N ALA A 159 -0.94 -10.93 -8.08
CA ALA A 159 -0.83 -10.38 -9.42
C ALA A 159 -1.79 -11.08 -10.40
N ALA A 160 -2.21 -10.40 -11.46
CA ALA A 160 -3.15 -10.94 -12.46
C ALA A 160 -2.65 -12.27 -13.11
N GLY A 161 -1.34 -12.39 -13.33
CA GLY A 161 -0.70 -13.60 -13.85
C GLY A 161 -0.74 -14.82 -12.91
N GLN A 162 -1.10 -14.64 -11.64
CA GLN A 162 -1.31 -15.75 -10.68
C GLN A 162 -2.75 -16.27 -10.69
N SER A 163 -3.62 -15.66 -11.49
CA SER A 163 -4.98 -16.17 -11.64
C SER A 163 -4.96 -17.56 -12.28
N TYR A 164 -6.09 -18.25 -12.19
CA TYR A 164 -6.23 -19.60 -12.73
C TYR A 164 -6.18 -19.65 -14.27
N HIS A 165 -6.69 -18.62 -14.93
CA HIS A 165 -6.67 -18.49 -16.39
C HIS A 165 -6.19 -17.08 -16.76
N PRO A 166 -4.90 -16.80 -16.55
CA PRO A 166 -4.31 -15.50 -16.81
C PRO A 166 -4.18 -15.25 -18.31
N ASP A 167 -4.11 -13.97 -18.68
CA ASP A 167 -3.67 -13.59 -20.02
C ASP A 167 -2.19 -13.93 -20.19
N PHE A 168 -1.79 -14.29 -21.42
CA PHE A 168 -0.44 -14.80 -21.69
C PHE A 168 0.64 -13.82 -21.26
N ASP A 169 0.49 -12.54 -21.62
CA ASP A 169 1.47 -11.50 -21.28
C ASP A 169 1.59 -11.34 -19.76
N SER A 170 0.45 -11.26 -19.05
CA SER A 170 0.42 -11.13 -17.60
C SER A 170 1.04 -12.32 -16.86
N HIS A 171 0.91 -13.53 -17.42
CA HIS A 171 1.50 -14.75 -16.87
C HIS A 171 3.02 -14.76 -17.04
N GLN A 172 3.52 -14.35 -18.22
CA GLN A 172 4.94 -14.25 -18.50
C GLN A 172 5.63 -13.22 -17.61
N ASP A 173 5.00 -12.06 -17.39
CA ASP A 173 5.54 -11.01 -16.51
C ASP A 173 5.78 -11.53 -15.08
N VAL A 174 4.78 -12.23 -14.53
CA VAL A 174 4.87 -12.79 -13.16
C VAL A 174 5.87 -13.95 -13.11
N MET A 175 5.94 -14.79 -14.15
CA MET A 175 6.97 -15.84 -14.24
C MET A 175 8.38 -15.25 -14.32
N ALA A 176 8.58 -14.19 -15.12
CA ALA A 176 9.85 -13.52 -15.24
C ALA A 176 10.31 -12.93 -13.90
N GLU A 177 9.40 -12.29 -13.16
CA GLU A 177 9.67 -11.79 -11.81
C GLU A 177 10.07 -12.93 -10.84
N ALA A 178 9.37 -14.06 -10.90
CA ALA A 178 9.67 -15.24 -10.08
C ALA A 178 11.08 -15.80 -10.40
N VAL A 179 11.41 -15.92 -11.68
CA VAL A 179 12.72 -16.40 -12.15
C VAL A 179 13.84 -15.44 -11.72
N ALA A 180 13.64 -14.13 -11.86
CA ALA A 180 14.61 -13.14 -11.42
C ALA A 180 14.94 -13.29 -9.92
N LYS A 181 13.91 -13.43 -9.07
CA LYS A 181 14.09 -13.65 -7.63
C LYS A 181 14.85 -14.95 -7.32
N GLU A 182 14.60 -16.02 -8.05
CA GLU A 182 15.33 -17.29 -7.87
C GLU A 182 16.78 -17.21 -8.34
N LEU A 183 17.06 -16.49 -9.44
CA LEU A 183 18.43 -16.22 -9.90
C LEU A 183 19.20 -15.41 -8.86
N GLU A 184 18.63 -14.33 -8.32
CA GLU A 184 19.26 -13.55 -7.25
C GLU A 184 19.59 -14.41 -6.02
N LYS A 185 18.66 -15.30 -5.61
CA LYS A 185 18.91 -16.23 -4.49
C LYS A 185 20.05 -17.20 -4.82
N ARG A 186 20.10 -17.69 -6.05
CA ARG A 186 21.15 -18.61 -6.50
C ARG A 186 22.52 -17.92 -6.52
N GLU A 187 22.59 -16.69 -7.01
CA GLU A 187 23.79 -15.87 -7.00
C GLU A 187 24.27 -15.57 -5.58
N LYS A 188 23.38 -15.12 -4.69
CA LYS A 188 23.71 -14.91 -3.26
C LYS A 188 24.25 -16.18 -2.61
N LYS A 189 23.64 -17.35 -2.90
CA LYS A 189 24.13 -18.64 -2.41
C LYS A 189 25.49 -19.00 -2.99
N ALA A 190 25.71 -18.77 -4.29
CA ALA A 190 26.98 -19.01 -4.94
C ALA A 190 28.09 -18.13 -4.35
N GLN A 191 27.85 -16.82 -4.19
CA GLN A 191 28.77 -15.88 -3.54
C GLN A 191 29.12 -16.29 -2.11
N LEU A 192 28.16 -16.80 -1.34
CA LEU A 192 28.40 -17.32 0.01
C LEU A 192 29.17 -18.65 0.02
N GLN A 193 29.07 -19.45 -1.05
CA GLN A 193 29.81 -20.71 -1.21
C GLN A 193 31.20 -20.50 -1.81
N GLU A 194 31.43 -19.39 -2.52
CA GLU A 194 32.76 -19.05 -3.01
C GLU A 194 33.74 -18.99 -1.83
N PRO A 195 34.82 -19.79 -1.85
CA PRO A 195 35.77 -19.79 -0.78
C PRO A 195 36.44 -18.41 -0.69
N VAL A 196 36.61 -17.90 0.53
CA VAL A 196 37.28 -16.63 0.85
C VAL A 196 38.79 -16.66 0.52
N THR A 197 39.23 -17.63 -0.28
CA THR A 197 40.63 -17.87 -0.65
C THR A 197 41.09 -17.03 -1.83
N LYS A 198 40.19 -16.33 -2.54
CA LYS A 198 40.59 -15.21 -3.41
C LYS A 198 41.06 -14.10 -2.46
N GLY A 199 42.36 -13.83 -2.42
CA GLY A 199 42.98 -12.85 -1.52
C GLY A 199 42.45 -11.42 -1.67
N MET A 200 43.09 -10.45 -0.99
CA MET A 200 42.73 -9.03 -1.12
C MET A 200 42.76 -8.60 -2.60
N SER A 201 41.76 -7.80 -3.03
CA SER A 201 41.74 -7.24 -4.38
C SER A 201 42.95 -6.31 -4.59
N GLU A 202 43.45 -6.25 -5.81
CA GLU A 202 44.60 -5.39 -6.16
C GLU A 202 44.33 -3.91 -5.84
N GLU A 203 43.06 -3.50 -5.89
CA GLU A 203 42.59 -2.15 -5.52
C GLU A 203 42.74 -1.86 -4.02
N THR A 204 42.43 -2.81 -3.12
CA THR A 204 42.60 -2.57 -1.68
C THR A 204 44.08 -2.51 -1.28
N LEU A 205 44.96 -3.19 -2.02
CA LEU A 205 46.42 -3.07 -1.84
C LEU A 205 46.98 -1.72 -2.29
N GLN A 206 46.35 -1.06 -3.26
CA GLN A 206 46.75 0.27 -3.75
C GLN A 206 46.35 1.37 -2.76
N TYR A 207 45.13 1.31 -2.19
CA TYR A 207 44.68 2.26 -1.19
C TYR A 207 45.52 2.25 0.10
N ILE A 208 45.99 1.08 0.55
CA ILE A 208 46.87 0.96 1.72
C ILE A 208 48.22 1.68 1.51
N LYS A 209 48.64 1.89 0.25
CA LYS A 209 49.91 2.60 -0.08
C LYS A 209 49.76 4.11 -0.18
N GLN A 210 48.55 4.65 -0.36
CA GLN A 210 48.35 6.05 -0.71
C GLN A 210 48.12 6.98 0.50
N ASP A 211 47.69 6.47 1.66
CA ASP A 211 47.39 7.26 2.86
C ASP A 211 48.63 7.70 3.68
N SER A 212 49.84 7.70 3.09
CA SER A 212 51.10 7.99 3.81
C SER A 212 51.79 9.32 3.47
N GLU A 213 51.28 10.14 2.54
CA GLU A 213 51.94 11.39 2.12
C GLU A 213 50.94 12.55 1.90
N GLU A 214 51.19 13.69 2.57
CA GLU A 214 50.67 15.08 2.45
C GLU A 214 50.13 15.59 3.80
N GLU A 215 50.91 16.27 4.66
CA GLU A 215 51.67 17.55 4.59
C GLU A 215 50.85 18.79 5.01
N SER A 216 51.50 19.61 5.83
CA SER A 216 51.02 20.71 6.66
C SER A 216 51.66 22.04 6.22
N SER A 217 51.03 23.14 6.62
CA SER A 217 51.61 24.50 6.84
C SER A 217 51.40 25.55 5.74
N ASP A 218 50.90 26.73 6.14
CA ASP A 218 51.65 28.01 6.22
C ASP A 218 50.65 29.19 6.29
N SER A 219 50.47 29.86 7.44
CA SER A 219 51.10 31.11 7.95
C SER A 219 50.55 32.43 7.38
N GLU A 220 50.31 33.36 8.31
CA GLU A 220 49.83 34.74 8.16
C GLU A 220 50.92 35.69 7.61
N ASP A 221 50.52 36.86 7.10
CA ASP A 221 51.33 38.08 7.15
C ASP A 221 50.50 39.38 7.07
N ASP A 222 51.01 40.41 7.77
CA ASP A 222 50.48 41.73 8.09
C ASP A 222 50.73 42.81 6.99
N GLU A 223 50.18 44.03 7.16
CA GLU A 223 50.95 45.31 7.20
C GLU A 223 50.10 46.60 7.01
N ASP A 224 50.20 47.47 8.02
CA ASP A 224 50.34 48.93 8.12
C ASP A 224 49.72 49.98 7.14
N SER A 225 49.29 51.12 7.73
CA SER A 225 49.41 52.44 7.06
C SER A 225 49.44 53.66 7.99
N ASP A 226 50.27 54.62 7.56
CA ASP A 226 50.83 55.82 8.21
C ASP A 226 49.90 56.91 8.78
N ARG A 227 50.38 57.61 9.82
CA ARG A 227 49.79 58.84 10.40
C ARG A 227 50.46 60.12 9.86
N LYS A 228 49.66 61.10 9.38
CA LYS A 228 50.11 62.44 8.94
C LYS A 228 49.84 63.53 10.00
N THR A 229 50.76 64.49 10.12
CA THR A 229 50.73 65.61 11.09
C THR A 229 49.93 66.82 10.58
N LEU A 230 49.21 67.51 11.49
CA LEU A 230 48.30 68.63 11.21
C LEU A 230 48.98 70.00 11.40
N LYS A 231 48.89 70.91 10.40
CA LYS A 231 49.33 72.33 10.48
C LYS A 231 48.14 73.28 10.76
N ARG A 232 48.39 74.40 11.46
CA ARG A 232 47.39 75.43 11.83
C ARG A 232 47.00 76.32 10.63
N PRO A 233 45.72 76.75 10.49
CA PRO A 233 45.24 77.46 9.31
C PRO A 233 45.52 78.98 9.32
N GLU A 234 45.98 79.51 8.20
CA GLU A 234 46.16 80.95 7.93
C GLU A 234 44.84 81.66 7.51
N LYS A 235 44.80 82.99 7.64
CA LYS A 235 43.62 83.83 7.31
C LYS A 235 43.42 83.96 5.79
N VAL A 236 42.22 83.64 5.33
CA VAL A 236 41.86 83.49 3.90
C VAL A 236 41.37 84.81 3.27
N THR A 237 41.80 85.14 2.05
CA THR A 237 41.43 86.39 1.33
C THR A 237 40.06 86.30 0.62
N ARG A 238 39.45 87.43 0.21
CA ARG A 238 38.10 87.48 -0.42
C ARG A 238 38.02 86.70 -1.75
N ALA A 239 39.07 86.75 -2.58
CA ALA A 239 39.16 85.96 -3.81
C ALA A 239 39.29 84.45 -3.52
N GLN A 240 40.07 84.07 -2.50
CA GLN A 240 40.16 82.69 -2.04
C GLN A 240 38.82 82.19 -1.46
N ARG A 241 38.03 83.07 -0.84
CA ARG A 241 36.67 82.76 -0.34
C ARG A 241 35.69 82.45 -1.48
N ASN A 242 35.70 83.22 -2.57
CA ASN A 242 34.89 82.96 -3.76
C ASN A 242 35.36 81.70 -4.53
N LYS A 243 36.67 81.44 -4.58
CA LYS A 243 37.20 80.20 -5.15
C LYS A 243 36.76 78.97 -4.33
N ARG A 244 36.78 79.09 -3.00
CA ARG A 244 36.31 78.05 -2.07
C ARG A 244 34.79 77.83 -2.17
N SER A 245 33.98 78.88 -2.35
CA SER A 245 32.53 78.73 -2.52
C SER A 245 32.18 78.03 -3.83
N ARG A 246 32.83 78.39 -4.96
CA ARG A 246 32.67 77.68 -6.24
C ARG A 246 33.10 76.21 -6.14
N HIS A 247 34.24 75.94 -5.51
CA HIS A 247 34.69 74.55 -5.27
C HIS A 247 33.68 73.77 -4.42
N LYS A 248 33.16 74.38 -3.35
CA LYS A 248 32.16 73.76 -2.47
C LYS A 248 30.85 73.46 -3.22
N GLN A 249 30.42 74.33 -4.13
CA GLN A 249 29.24 74.11 -4.97
C GLN A 249 29.46 72.95 -5.95
N MET A 250 30.59 72.93 -6.65
CA MET A 250 30.98 71.82 -7.53
C MET A 250 31.06 70.49 -6.78
N GLU A 251 31.59 70.51 -5.56
CA GLU A 251 31.70 69.34 -4.71
C GLU A 251 30.33 68.83 -4.25
N LEU A 252 29.42 69.74 -3.84
CA LEU A 252 28.04 69.38 -3.52
C LEU A 252 27.31 68.76 -4.71
N GLU A 253 27.42 69.36 -5.90
CA GLU A 253 26.83 68.80 -7.12
C GLU A 253 27.39 67.40 -7.43
N HIS A 254 28.71 67.22 -7.28
CA HIS A 254 29.34 65.92 -7.43
C HIS A 254 28.87 64.88 -6.40
N GLN A 255 28.65 65.31 -5.15
CA GLN A 255 28.11 64.46 -4.09
C GLN A 255 26.66 64.06 -4.40
N MET A 256 25.81 65.00 -4.84
CA MET A 256 24.44 64.71 -5.25
C MET A 256 24.41 63.71 -6.41
N ARG A 257 25.22 63.93 -7.45
CA ARG A 257 25.33 63.01 -8.59
C ARG A 257 25.85 61.63 -8.20
N ARG A 258 26.74 61.53 -7.20
CA ARG A 258 27.19 60.25 -6.63
C ARG A 258 26.06 59.56 -5.87
N GLY A 259 25.27 60.32 -5.09
CA GLY A 259 24.09 59.83 -4.38
C GLY A 259 23.05 59.26 -5.33
N GLU A 260 22.69 59.98 -6.39
CA GLU A 260 21.75 59.51 -7.41
C GLU A 260 22.23 58.23 -8.09
N LYS A 261 23.52 58.17 -8.48
CA LYS A 261 24.12 56.95 -9.04
C LYS A 261 24.11 55.77 -8.06
N ALA A 262 24.31 56.02 -6.77
CA ALA A 262 24.24 54.98 -5.75
C ALA A 262 22.81 54.43 -5.60
N ILE A 263 21.80 55.30 -5.62
CA ILE A 263 20.38 54.92 -5.57
C ILE A 263 20.01 54.08 -6.81
N ILE A 264 20.40 54.51 -8.01
CA ILE A 264 20.14 53.74 -9.25
C ILE A 264 20.81 52.36 -9.19
N LYS A 265 22.05 52.27 -8.68
CA LYS A 265 22.73 50.98 -8.48
C LYS A 265 21.97 50.08 -7.50
N GLN A 266 21.45 50.62 -6.41
CA GLN A 266 20.62 49.87 -5.45
C GLN A 266 19.32 49.39 -6.08
N ILE A 267 18.65 50.22 -6.88
CA ILE A 267 17.43 49.84 -7.61
C ILE A 267 17.73 48.68 -8.57
N ASN A 268 18.81 48.75 -9.35
CA ASN A 268 19.18 47.68 -10.26
C ASN A 268 19.60 46.41 -9.51
N ALA A 269 20.31 46.53 -8.39
CA ALA A 269 20.65 45.40 -7.53
C ALA A 269 19.40 44.73 -6.92
N SER A 270 18.37 45.51 -6.58
CA SER A 270 17.11 44.97 -6.02
C SER A 270 16.42 44.00 -6.98
N GLN A 271 16.48 44.24 -8.29
CA GLN A 271 15.90 43.34 -9.29
C GLN A 271 16.65 42.00 -9.34
N HIS A 272 17.97 42.01 -9.22
CA HIS A 272 18.77 40.79 -9.13
C HIS A 272 18.47 40.01 -7.84
N ILE A 273 18.38 40.71 -6.70
CA ILE A 273 18.00 40.11 -5.42
C ILE A 273 16.64 39.42 -5.51
N LEU A 274 15.64 40.07 -6.13
CA LEU A 274 14.32 39.48 -6.33
C LEU A 274 14.37 38.22 -7.21
N GLN A 275 15.15 38.25 -8.31
CA GLN A 275 15.33 37.08 -9.16
C GLN A 275 15.98 35.93 -8.40
N ASP A 276 16.95 36.22 -7.54
CA ASP A 276 17.65 35.21 -6.75
C ASP A 276 16.77 34.64 -5.63
N ILE A 277 15.95 35.46 -4.98
CA ILE A 277 14.90 34.99 -4.05
C ILE A 277 13.95 34.03 -4.78
N VAL A 278 13.41 34.43 -5.94
CA VAL A 278 12.48 33.59 -6.72
C VAL A 278 13.13 32.29 -7.17
N LYS A 279 14.40 32.31 -7.59
CA LYS A 279 15.16 31.09 -7.93
C LYS A 279 15.34 30.22 -6.69
N SER A 280 15.74 30.79 -5.55
CA SER A 280 15.94 30.06 -4.30
C SER A 280 14.67 29.41 -3.78
N GLU A 281 13.51 30.08 -3.90
CA GLU A 281 12.21 29.54 -3.52
C GLU A 281 11.78 28.40 -4.46
N LYS A 282 11.99 28.54 -5.78
CA LYS A 282 11.76 27.47 -6.76
C LYS A 282 12.65 26.26 -6.50
N GLU A 283 13.89 26.46 -6.11
CA GLU A 283 14.79 25.36 -5.74
C GLU A 283 14.38 24.72 -4.41
N ALA A 284 13.99 25.51 -3.42
CA ALA A 284 13.52 25.02 -2.13
C ALA A 284 12.25 24.17 -2.27
N THR A 285 11.28 24.63 -3.06
CA THR A 285 10.05 23.88 -3.37
C THR A 285 10.36 22.57 -4.09
N LYS A 286 11.17 22.58 -5.15
CA LYS A 286 11.63 21.35 -5.82
C LYS A 286 12.34 20.39 -4.86
N LYS A 287 13.23 20.89 -4.00
CA LYS A 287 13.92 20.08 -2.98
C LYS A 287 12.94 19.47 -1.98
N GLN A 288 11.90 20.20 -1.59
CA GLN A 288 10.85 19.68 -0.71
C GLN A 288 10.01 18.61 -1.40
N GLU A 289 9.63 18.79 -2.66
CA GLU A 289 8.91 17.80 -3.47
C GLU A 289 9.71 16.51 -3.61
N VAL A 290 11.00 16.62 -3.99
CA VAL A 290 11.89 15.45 -4.08
C VAL A 290 12.01 14.74 -2.73
N LYS A 291 12.15 15.48 -1.62
CA LYS A 291 12.18 14.89 -0.27
C LYS A 291 10.87 14.18 0.08
N LYS A 292 9.72 14.72 -0.29
CA LYS A 292 8.42 14.07 -0.08
C LYS A 292 8.33 12.76 -0.88
N LEU A 293 8.69 12.79 -2.16
CA LEU A 293 8.72 11.59 -3.01
C LEU A 293 9.67 10.53 -2.45
N GLN A 294 10.86 10.91 -1.99
CA GLN A 294 11.80 9.99 -1.34
C GLN A 294 11.25 9.42 -0.02
N GLN A 295 10.48 10.20 0.75
CA GLN A 295 9.84 9.71 1.96
C GLN A 295 8.71 8.73 1.62
N GLU A 296 7.88 9.04 0.62
CA GLU A 296 6.81 8.16 0.14
C GLU A 296 7.39 6.83 -0.35
N GLN A 297 8.43 6.86 -1.18
CA GLN A 297 9.15 5.66 -1.63
C GLN A 297 9.65 4.81 -0.44
N LYS A 298 10.28 5.43 0.56
CA LYS A 298 10.73 4.74 1.78
C LYS A 298 9.60 4.14 2.61
N LEU A 299 8.39 4.71 2.55
CA LEU A 299 7.23 4.18 3.24
C LEU A 299 6.61 2.99 2.49
N GLU A 300 6.77 2.95 1.16
CA GLU A 300 6.31 1.87 0.28
C GLU A 300 7.29 0.69 0.19
N GLU A 301 8.57 0.92 0.49
CA GLU A 301 9.58 -0.13 0.59
C GLU A 301 9.14 -1.28 1.53
N GLU A 302 9.53 -2.51 1.16
CA GLU A 302 9.22 -3.68 1.97
C GLU A 302 9.91 -3.59 3.36
N PRO A 303 9.15 -3.71 4.46
CA PRO A 303 9.71 -3.57 5.80
C PRO A 303 10.69 -4.70 6.12
N LEU A 304 11.76 -4.35 6.83
CA LEU A 304 12.67 -5.34 7.40
C LEU A 304 12.05 -5.96 8.66
N VAL A 305 12.06 -7.28 8.70
CA VAL A 305 11.31 -8.07 9.66
C VAL A 305 12.21 -8.59 10.77
N ARG A 306 11.77 -8.56 12.03
CA ARG A 306 12.59 -9.02 13.17
C ARG A 306 12.46 -10.52 13.41
N VAL A 307 13.51 -11.28 13.11
CA VAL A 307 13.61 -12.74 13.33
C VAL A 307 14.76 -13.05 14.27
N ALA A 308 14.50 -13.77 15.36
CA ALA A 308 15.51 -14.15 16.36
C ALA A 308 16.31 -12.93 16.92
N GLY A 309 15.69 -11.76 16.92
CA GLY A 309 16.29 -10.49 17.37
C GLY A 309 17.09 -9.73 16.31
N LYS A 310 17.28 -10.26 15.10
CA LYS A 310 17.93 -9.59 13.96
C LYS A 310 16.88 -9.11 12.96
N TYR A 311 17.15 -8.02 12.24
CA TYR A 311 16.30 -7.61 11.13
C TYR A 311 16.75 -8.33 9.86
N THR A 312 15.82 -8.98 9.19
CA THR A 312 16.03 -9.79 8.00
C THR A 312 14.93 -9.49 6.99
N LYS A 313 15.27 -9.45 5.70
CA LYS A 313 14.26 -9.39 4.64
C LYS A 313 13.55 -10.75 4.57
N LEU A 314 12.22 -10.73 4.60
CA LEU A 314 11.42 -11.94 4.48
C LEU A 314 11.08 -12.15 3.02
N GLU A 315 11.84 -13.03 2.37
CA GLU A 315 11.65 -13.37 0.95
C GLU A 315 10.94 -14.71 0.84
N ARG A 316 9.80 -14.73 0.12
CA ARG A 316 9.10 -15.96 -0.22
C ARG A 316 8.98 -16.14 -1.71
N GLU A 317 8.86 -17.38 -2.12
CA GLU A 317 8.61 -17.77 -3.50
C GLU A 317 7.22 -17.30 -3.92
N THR A 318 7.13 -16.67 -5.09
CA THR A 318 5.86 -16.27 -5.69
C THR A 318 5.13 -17.53 -6.16
N PRO A 319 3.89 -17.79 -5.69
CA PRO A 319 3.15 -18.98 -6.09
C PRO A 319 2.60 -18.77 -7.52
N VAL A 320 3.34 -19.23 -8.52
CA VAL A 320 2.95 -19.15 -9.94
C VAL A 320 2.76 -20.55 -10.50
N SER A 321 1.72 -20.75 -11.31
CA SER A 321 1.49 -22.01 -12.02
C SER A 321 2.35 -22.06 -13.28
N PHE A 322 2.94 -23.21 -13.60
CA PHE A 322 3.68 -23.38 -14.85
C PHE A 322 2.74 -23.46 -16.05
N SER A 323 3.25 -23.19 -17.25
CA SER A 323 2.48 -23.28 -18.50
C SER A 323 1.87 -24.67 -18.73
N GLU A 324 2.57 -25.73 -18.34
CA GLU A 324 2.10 -27.12 -18.41
C GLU A 324 0.92 -27.41 -17.47
N GLU A 325 0.84 -26.69 -16.35
CA GLU A 325 -0.20 -26.89 -15.34
C GLU A 325 -1.48 -26.10 -15.66
N LEU A 326 -1.42 -25.15 -16.59
CA LEU A 326 -2.49 -24.25 -16.97
C LEU A 326 -3.50 -24.93 -17.92
N THR A 327 -4.32 -25.82 -17.37
CA THR A 327 -5.14 -26.77 -18.17
C THR A 327 -6.56 -26.30 -18.48
N GLY A 328 -6.92 -25.05 -18.17
CA GLY A 328 -8.23 -24.46 -18.53
C GLY A 328 -9.45 -25.10 -17.85
N ASN A 329 -9.31 -26.23 -17.14
CA ASN A 329 -10.34 -26.86 -16.28
C ASN A 329 -10.08 -26.76 -14.75
N MET A 330 -11.07 -26.26 -13.98
CA MET A 330 -10.93 -26.00 -12.53
C MET A 330 -10.77 -27.30 -11.73
N ARG A 331 -11.25 -28.42 -12.28
CA ARG A 331 -11.14 -29.74 -11.64
C ARG A 331 -9.70 -30.27 -11.62
N THR A 332 -8.87 -29.84 -12.56
CA THR A 332 -7.45 -30.24 -12.67
C THR A 332 -6.51 -29.21 -12.05
N LEU A 333 -7.04 -28.12 -11.50
CA LEU A 333 -6.28 -27.06 -10.83
C LEU A 333 -5.56 -27.62 -9.60
N LYS A 334 -4.23 -27.51 -9.60
CA LYS A 334 -3.40 -27.79 -8.43
C LYS A 334 -3.28 -26.51 -7.60
N PRO A 335 -3.81 -26.44 -6.38
CA PRO A 335 -3.70 -25.23 -5.57
C PRO A 335 -2.23 -24.96 -5.25
N LYS A 336 -1.76 -23.73 -5.52
CA LYS A 336 -0.40 -23.26 -5.22
C LYS A 336 -0.45 -22.21 -4.11
N GLY A 337 0.60 -22.16 -3.30
CA GLY A 337 0.70 -21.24 -2.16
C GLY A 337 0.02 -21.74 -0.88
N ASN A 338 0.32 -21.08 0.23
CA ASN A 338 -0.27 -21.38 1.53
C ASN A 338 -0.79 -20.09 2.19
N PRO A 339 -2.11 -19.95 2.39
CA PRO A 339 -2.72 -18.72 2.90
C PRO A 339 -2.38 -18.45 4.37
N LEU A 340 -2.10 -19.49 5.17
CA LEU A 340 -1.68 -19.30 6.57
C LEU A 340 -0.30 -18.66 6.64
N LEU A 341 0.56 -19.13 5.75
CA LEU A 341 1.92 -18.65 5.59
C LEU A 341 1.91 -17.19 5.10
N ASP A 342 1.11 -16.84 4.09
CA ASP A 342 0.95 -15.46 3.62
C ASP A 342 0.44 -14.51 4.72
N ARG A 343 -0.61 -14.91 5.46
CA ARG A 343 -1.12 -14.14 6.61
C ARG A 343 -0.06 -13.97 7.71
N PHE A 344 0.74 -15.01 7.96
CA PHE A 344 1.82 -14.95 8.94
C PHE A 344 2.87 -13.91 8.55
N ASP A 345 3.23 -13.83 7.26
CA ASP A 345 4.17 -12.82 6.77
C ASP A 345 3.59 -11.42 6.85
N SER A 346 2.32 -11.24 6.46
CA SER A 346 1.63 -9.96 6.59
C SER A 346 1.60 -9.47 8.03
N LEU A 347 1.38 -10.35 9.01
CA LEU A 347 1.43 -10.00 10.43
C LEU A 347 2.85 -9.60 10.87
N HIS A 348 3.87 -10.26 10.31
CA HIS A 348 5.26 -10.02 10.65
C HIS A 348 5.78 -8.71 10.02
N LYS A 349 5.47 -8.46 8.75
CA LYS A 349 5.72 -7.20 8.02
C LYS A 349 5.04 -6.02 8.72
N ARG A 350 3.84 -6.22 9.28
CA ARG A 350 3.10 -5.22 10.09
C ARG A 350 3.59 -5.10 11.54
N ASN A 351 4.70 -5.76 11.92
CA ASN A 351 5.24 -5.77 13.29
C ASN A 351 4.23 -6.18 14.38
N GLN A 352 3.18 -6.95 14.04
CA GLN A 352 2.20 -7.43 15.02
C GLN A 352 2.68 -8.67 15.78
N PHE A 353 3.59 -9.42 15.16
CA PHE A 353 4.22 -10.61 15.74
C PHE A 353 5.74 -10.53 15.55
N VAL A 354 6.49 -11.19 16.44
CA VAL A 354 7.95 -11.31 16.34
C VAL A 354 8.35 -12.76 16.60
N ILE A 355 9.21 -13.30 15.73
CA ILE A 355 9.79 -14.62 15.93
C ILE A 355 10.94 -14.50 16.93
N GLY A 356 10.74 -15.00 18.14
CA GLY A 356 11.75 -15.04 19.19
C GLY A 356 12.89 -16.03 18.88
N ARG A 357 13.99 -15.93 19.64
CA ARG A 357 15.03 -16.97 19.62
C ARG A 357 14.47 -18.26 20.24
N PRO A 358 14.84 -19.45 19.73
CA PRO A 358 14.48 -20.70 20.42
C PRO A 358 15.03 -20.66 21.85
N LYS A 359 14.19 -20.98 22.83
CA LYS A 359 14.61 -21.03 24.24
C LYS A 359 15.61 -22.19 24.38
N LYS A 360 16.85 -21.89 24.74
CA LYS A 360 17.83 -22.92 25.10
C LYS A 360 17.35 -23.61 26.37
N THR A 361 16.94 -24.87 26.28
CA THR A 361 16.70 -25.70 27.46
C THR A 361 18.05 -26.08 28.06
N ARG A 362 18.18 -26.01 29.38
CA ARG A 362 19.41 -26.43 30.07
C ARG A 362 19.53 -27.95 29.90
N LYS A 363 20.63 -28.44 29.33
CA LYS A 363 20.94 -29.87 29.35
C LYS A 363 21.23 -30.26 30.81
N ALA A 364 20.45 -31.19 31.36
CA ALA A 364 20.77 -31.78 32.66
C ALA A 364 22.07 -32.57 32.53
N LYS A 365 23.02 -32.39 33.46
CA LYS A 365 24.21 -33.25 33.55
C LYS A 365 23.75 -34.59 34.11
N VAL A 366 23.45 -35.55 33.24
CA VAL A 366 23.15 -36.93 33.66
C VAL A 366 24.47 -37.62 33.97
N LYS A 367 24.66 -38.04 35.23
CA LYS A 367 25.76 -38.94 35.59
C LYS A 367 25.30 -40.36 35.25
N ILE A 368 25.95 -41.00 34.28
CA ILE A 368 25.76 -42.42 34.01
C ILE A 368 26.57 -43.16 35.09
N ILE A 369 25.87 -43.85 35.99
CA ILE A 369 26.51 -44.69 37.01
C ILE A 369 26.42 -46.12 36.48
N GLU A 370 27.57 -46.73 36.20
CA GLU A 370 27.65 -48.14 35.88
C GLU A 370 27.44 -48.94 37.18
N ALA A 371 26.36 -49.70 37.25
CA ALA A 371 26.13 -50.62 38.35
C ALA A 371 27.09 -51.82 38.19
N LYS A 372 27.99 -52.03 39.17
CA LYS A 372 28.77 -53.26 39.27
C LYS A 372 27.82 -54.43 39.52
N LYS A 373 27.96 -55.48 38.71
CA LYS A 373 27.14 -56.68 38.68
C LYS A 373 27.41 -57.58 39.89
#